data_AF-A0A9D6MIA9-F1
#
_entry.id   AF-A0A9D6MIA9-F1
#
_cell.length_a   1.000
_cell.length_b   1.000
_cell.length_c   1.000
_cell.angle_alpha   90.00
_cell.angle_beta   90.00
_cell.angle_gamma   90.00
#
_symmetry.space_group_name_H-M   'P 1'
#
loop_
_entity.id
_entity.type
_entity.pdbx_description
1 polymer ?
#
loop_
_entity_poly.entity_id
_entity_poly.type
_entity_poly.pdbx_seq_one_letter_code
_entity_poly.pdbx_strand_id
1 'polypeptide(L)' 'RIWLYGSDEASVVDTIAKGRGGVMPAWSGRLDPITLKALAVYVHSLGG' A
#
# COMPACT_ATOMS: atom_id res chain seq x y z
N ARG A 1 11.73 -1.77 -10.16
CA ARG A 1 10.59 -0.90 -10.57
C ARG A 1 9.31 -1.63 -10.20
N ILE A 2 8.46 -1.05 -9.35
CA ILE A 2 7.27 -1.73 -8.79
C ILE A 2 6.02 -0.97 -9.24
N TRP A 3 5.01 -1.68 -9.73
CA TRP A 3 3.70 -1.16 -10.11
C TRP A 3 2.63 -1.83 -9.27
N LEU A 4 1.74 -1.05 -8.62
CA LEU A 4 0.66 -1.60 -7.79
C LEU A 4 -0.53 -2.10 -8.62
N TYR A 5 -0.73 -1.53 -9.80
CA TYR A 5 -1.90 -1.79 -10.66
C TYR A 5 -1.52 -2.30 -12.06
N GLY A 6 -0.30 -2.82 -12.22
CA GLY A 6 0.23 -3.27 -13.51
C GLY A 6 0.92 -2.17 -14.32
N SER A 7 1.76 -2.58 -15.28
CA SER A 7 2.59 -1.69 -16.10
C SER A 7 2.36 -1.82 -17.60
N ASP A 8 1.49 -2.74 -18.02
CA ASP A 8 1.11 -2.90 -19.42
C ASP A 8 0.18 -1.76 -19.86
N GLU A 9 0.10 -1.55 -21.18
CA GLU A 9 -0.65 -0.45 -21.77
C GLU A 9 -2.12 -0.45 -21.35
N ALA A 10 -2.76 -1.61 -21.31
CA ALA A 10 -4.16 -1.73 -20.93
C ALA A 10 -4.38 -1.31 -19.47
N SER A 11 -3.52 -1.75 -18.56
CA SER A 11 -3.56 -1.38 -17.13
C SER A 11 -3.35 0.13 -16.90
N VAL A 12 -2.47 0.75 -17.69
CA VAL A 12 -2.21 2.20 -17.64
C VAL A 12 -3.41 2.99 -18.17
N VAL A 13 -3.96 2.59 -19.32
CA VAL A 13 -5.15 3.22 -19.91
C VAL A 13 -6.35 3.13 -18.95
N ASP A 14 -6.59 1.97 -18.35
CA ASP A 14 -7.68 1.77 -17.38
C ASP A 14 -7.50 2.66 -16.13
N THR A 15 -6.27 2.76 -15.63
CA THR A 15 -5.91 3.63 -14.50
C THR A 15 -6.18 5.10 -14.80
N ILE A 16 -5.83 5.57 -15.99
CA ILE A 16 -6.03 6.96 -16.41
C ILE A 16 -7.52 7.24 -16.64
N ALA A 17 -8.23 6.33 -17.33
CA ALA A 17 -9.61 6.55 -17.75
C ALA A 17 -10.60 6.46 -16.59
N LYS A 18 -10.36 5.58 -15.61
CA LYS A 18 -11.31 5.30 -14.52
C LYS A 18 -10.80 5.74 -13.15
N GLY A 19 -9.53 6.14 -13.05
CA GLY A 19 -8.88 6.41 -11.78
C GLY A 19 -8.62 5.15 -10.95
N ARG A 20 -8.01 5.32 -9.77
CA ARG A 20 -7.80 4.29 -8.76
C ARG A 20 -8.09 4.86 -7.38
N GLY A 21 -8.91 4.17 -6.59
CA GLY A 21 -9.28 4.58 -5.22
C GLY A 21 -8.49 3.82 -4.16
N GLY A 22 -7.15 3.87 -4.23
CA GLY A 22 -6.30 3.20 -3.25
C GLY A 22 -6.49 3.81 -1.86
N VAL A 23 -6.87 2.98 -0.88
CA VAL A 23 -7.04 3.41 0.52
C VAL A 23 -6.12 2.56 1.39
N MET A 24 -5.26 3.23 2.17
CA MET A 24 -4.58 2.61 3.31
C MET A 24 -5.40 2.92 4.57
N PRO A 25 -6.08 1.93 5.18
CA PRO A 25 -6.87 2.19 6.38
C PRO A 25 -6.01 2.59 7.57
N ALA A 26 -6.60 3.36 8.49
CA ALA A 26 -5.99 3.60 9.78
C ALA A 26 -5.99 2.31 10.63
N TRP A 27 -4.83 2.01 11.21
CA TRP A 27 -4.66 0.90 12.16
C TRP A 27 -4.75 1.33 13.62
N SER A 28 -4.83 2.63 13.89
CA SER A 28 -5.04 3.17 15.24
C SER A 28 -6.36 2.68 15.82
N GLY A 29 -6.35 2.31 17.10
CA GLY A 29 -7.53 1.77 17.80
C GLY A 29 -7.90 0.33 17.43
N ARG A 30 -7.32 -0.24 16.34
CA ARG A 30 -7.44 -1.66 15.99
C ARG A 30 -6.29 -2.50 16.54
N LEU A 31 -5.12 -1.89 16.67
CA LEU A 31 -3.92 -2.48 17.24
C LEU A 31 -3.42 -1.62 18.41
N ASP A 32 -2.82 -2.27 19.41
CA ASP A 32 -2.16 -1.55 20.49
C ASP A 32 -0.88 -0.83 19.99
N PRO A 33 -0.43 0.23 20.68
CA PRO A 33 0.71 1.02 20.23
C PRO A 33 2.04 0.26 20.12
N ILE A 34 2.24 -0.80 20.90
CA ILE A 34 3.49 -1.58 20.89
C ILE A 34 3.51 -2.45 19.63
N THR A 35 2.42 -3.18 19.36
CA THR A 35 2.28 -4.02 18.17
C THR A 35 2.38 -3.19 16.88
N LEU A 36 1.76 -2.00 16.84
CA LEU A 36 1.84 -1.11 15.69
C LEU A 36 3.28 -0.67 15.39
N LYS A 37 4.08 -0.36 16.42
CA LYS A 37 5.51 -0.03 16.26
C LYS A 37 6.33 -1.23 15.80
N ALA A 38 6.10 -2.41 16.36
CA ALA A 38 6.79 -3.62 15.96
C ALA A 38 6.51 -3.97 14.49
N LEU A 39 5.26 -3.84 14.04
CA LEU A 39 4.88 -4.04 12.64
C LEU A 39 5.56 -3.03 11.71
N ALA A 40 5.64 -1.76 12.11
CA ALA A 40 6.33 -0.74 11.32
C ALA A 40 7.82 -1.09 11.12
N VAL A 41 8.51 -1.52 12.18
CA VAL A 41 9.91 -1.98 12.11
C VAL A 41 10.03 -3.21 11.22
N TYR A 42 9.12 -4.18 11.36
CA TYR A 42 9.13 -5.39 10.54
C TYR A 42 8.96 -5.08 9.06
N VAL A 43 7.95 -4.30 8.67
CA VAL A 43 7.72 -3.92 7.26
C VAL A 43 8.92 -3.15 6.70
N HIS A 44 9.52 -2.25 7.49
CA HIS A 44 10.73 -1.54 7.09
C HIS A 44 11.90 -2.50 6.81
N SER A 45 12.04 -3.58 7.59
CA SER A 45 13.08 -4.59 7.34
C SER A 45 12.90 -5.39 6.04
N LEU A 46 11.69 -5.44 5.47
CA LEU A 46 11.37 -6.22 4.27
C LEU A 46 11.70 -5.52 2.94
N GLY A 47 12.08 -4.24 2.98
CA GLY A 47 12.38 -3.49 1.76
C GLY A 47 12.54 -1.99 1.96
N GLY A 48 13.07 -1.60 3.13
CA GLY A 48 13.36 -0.20 3.48
C GLY A 48 14.27 0.50 2.48
#